data_AF-D5E6E6-F1
#
_entry.id   AF-D5E6E6-F1
#
_cell.length_a   1.000
_cell.length_b   1.000
_cell.length_c   1.000
_cell.angle_alpha   90.00
_cell.angle_beta   90.00
_cell.angle_gamma   90.00
#
_symmetry.space_group_name_H-M   'P 1'
#
loop_
_entity.id
_entity.type
_entity.pdbx_description
1 polymer ?
#
loop_
_entity_poly.entity_id
_entity_poly.type
_entity_poly.pdbx_seq_one_letter_code
_entity_poly.pdbx_strand_id
1 'polypeptide(L)'
;MINSEEKVNVLTRNIDEEVNSIYKKAKLKYMKVRIIFVTLSLISLLISALSIILNLFAIRFNIYPIQLMKLFVSISVITVVVTFIVSIQSFFNISNAKKVLELEIIKNHETIEMIKENEDISKEDFDDRITRI
;
A
#
# COMPACT_ATOMS: atom_id res chain seq x y z
N MET A 1 12.30 -21.44 44.75
CA MET A 1 11.07 -21.59 43.95
C MET A 1 10.78 -20.23 43.35
N ILE A 2 10.95 -20.08 42.03
CA ILE A 2 10.65 -18.82 41.35
C ILE A 2 9.12 -18.65 41.38
N ASN A 3 8.66 -17.54 41.93
CA ASN A 3 7.26 -17.27 42.20
C ASN A 3 6.50 -17.20 40.86
N SER A 4 5.29 -17.75 40.79
CA SER A 4 4.55 -17.89 39.52
C SER A 4 4.31 -16.54 38.83
N GLU A 5 4.15 -15.47 39.62
CA GLU A 5 4.00 -14.08 39.15
C GLU A 5 5.24 -13.52 38.47
N GLU A 6 6.45 -13.91 38.91
CA GLU A 6 7.71 -13.45 38.34
C GLU A 6 7.94 -14.06 36.94
N LYS A 7 7.51 -15.32 36.75
CA LYS A 7 7.54 -15.97 35.43
C LYS A 7 6.57 -15.33 34.44
N VAL A 8 5.37 -14.95 34.90
CA VAL A 8 4.36 -14.29 34.05
C VAL A 8 4.87 -12.92 33.58
N ASN A 9 5.48 -12.15 34.48
CA ASN A 9 5.96 -10.79 34.18
C ASN A 9 7.15 -10.78 33.18
N VAL A 10 8.04 -11.77 33.29
CA VAL A 10 9.14 -11.97 32.34
C VAL A 10 8.61 -12.41 30.97
N LEU A 11 7.57 -13.26 30.93
CA LEU A 11 6.96 -13.71 29.69
C LEU A 11 6.27 -12.54 28.95
N THR A 12 5.51 -11.70 29.65
CA THR A 12 4.85 -10.53 29.07
C THR A 12 5.86 -9.51 28.52
N ARG A 13 6.97 -9.26 29.23
CA ARG A 13 8.04 -8.38 28.71
C ARG A 13 8.67 -8.89 27.42
N ASN A 14 8.94 -10.19 27.33
CA ASN A 14 9.54 -10.78 26.13
C ASN A 14 8.58 -10.69 24.93
N ILE A 15 7.29 -10.91 25.15
CA ILE A 15 6.26 -10.76 24.10
C ILE A 15 6.17 -9.31 23.63
N ASP A 16 6.16 -8.34 24.56
CA ASP A 16 6.14 -6.92 24.21
C ASP A 16 7.38 -6.49 23.41
N GLU A 17 8.56 -6.98 23.77
CA GLU A 17 9.80 -6.72 23.03
C GLU A 17 9.77 -7.32 21.62
N GLU A 18 9.24 -8.55 21.48
CA GLU A 18 9.12 -9.25 20.20
C GLU A 18 8.10 -8.55 19.27
N VAL A 19 6.92 -8.21 19.79
CA VAL A 19 5.88 -7.43 19.08
C VAL A 19 6.42 -6.07 18.62
N ASN A 20 7.13 -5.37 19.50
CA ASN A 20 7.72 -4.07 19.16
C ASN A 20 8.81 -4.18 18.09
N SER A 21 9.57 -5.28 18.09
CA SER A 21 10.57 -5.57 17.05
C SER A 21 9.92 -5.84 15.68
N ILE A 22 8.81 -6.59 15.65
CA ILE A 22 8.04 -6.90 14.44
C ILE A 22 7.42 -5.61 13.90
N TYR A 23 6.81 -4.80 14.77
CA TYR A 23 6.22 -3.51 14.41
C TYR A 23 7.25 -2.56 13.78
N LYS A 24 8.45 -2.43 14.37
CA LYS A 24 9.53 -1.61 13.81
C LYS A 24 9.96 -2.10 12.42
N LYS A 25 10.12 -3.41 12.23
CA LYS A 25 10.48 -4.00 10.92
C LYS A 25 9.38 -3.76 9.89
N ALA A 26 8.11 -3.95 10.25
CA ALA A 26 6.97 -3.70 9.38
C ALA A 26 6.85 -2.22 8.99
N LYS A 27 6.98 -1.31 9.96
CA LYS A 27 6.96 0.14 9.73
C LYS A 27 8.07 0.59 8.79
N LEU A 28 9.29 0.08 8.96
CA LEU A 28 10.42 0.38 8.06
C LEU A 28 10.18 -0.15 6.65
N LYS A 29 9.66 -1.38 6.51
CA LYS A 29 9.33 -1.96 5.20
C LYS A 29 8.24 -1.14 4.49
N TYR A 30 7.19 -0.76 5.22
CA TYR A 30 6.12 0.10 4.72
C TYR A 30 6.65 1.48 4.29
N MET A 31 7.46 2.13 5.13
CA MET A 31 8.11 3.41 4.81
C MET A 31 8.91 3.33 3.51
N LYS A 32 9.74 2.29 3.34
CA LYS A 32 10.54 2.09 2.12
C LYS A 32 9.67 1.94 0.88
N VAL A 33 8.65 1.07 0.94
CA VAL A 33 7.73 0.84 -0.18
C VAL A 33 6.97 2.12 -0.52
N ARG A 34 6.48 2.84 0.49
CA ARG A 34 5.78 4.12 0.31
C ARG A 34 6.66 5.17 -0.36
N ILE A 35 7.90 5.32 0.08
CA ILE A 35 8.86 6.26 -0.52
C ILE A 35 9.13 5.88 -1.98
N ILE A 36 9.44 4.60 -2.25
CA ILE A 36 9.69 4.12 -3.62
C ILE A 36 8.48 4.41 -4.51
N PHE A 37 7.28 4.08 -4.05
CA PHE A 37 6.04 4.30 -4.79
C PHE A 37 5.81 5.78 -5.11
N VAL A 38 5.98 6.67 -4.12
CA VAL A 38 5.83 8.12 -4.32
C VAL A 38 6.88 8.64 -5.31
N THR A 39 8.14 8.22 -5.17
CA THR A 39 9.22 8.63 -6.08
C THR A 39 8.96 8.16 -7.51
N LEU A 40 8.55 6.90 -7.71
CA LEU A 40 8.19 6.39 -9.04
C LEU A 40 7.00 7.14 -9.64
N SER A 41 6.00 7.47 -8.83
CA SER A 41 4.84 8.25 -9.28
C SER A 41 5.26 9.66 -9.72
N LEU A 42 6.17 10.29 -8.98
CA LEU A 42 6.70 11.61 -9.31
C LEU A 42 7.54 11.57 -10.60
N ILE A 43 8.37 10.53 -10.77
CA ILE A 43 9.15 10.30 -12.01
C ILE A 43 8.21 10.07 -13.20
N SER A 44 7.16 9.27 -13.05
CA SER A 44 6.16 9.04 -14.10
C SER A 44 5.48 10.33 -14.54
N LEU A 45 5.16 11.22 -13.59
CA LEU A 45 4.61 12.54 -13.87
C LEU A 45 5.60 13.42 -14.64
N LEU A 46 6.88 13.41 -14.25
CA LEU A 46 7.94 14.12 -14.98
C LEU A 46 8.13 13.58 -16.41
N ILE A 47 8.14 12.26 -16.60
CA ILE A 47 8.24 11.63 -17.93
C ILE A 47 7.04 12.00 -18.80
N SER A 48 5.84 12.05 -18.21
CA SER A 48 4.62 12.47 -18.92
C SER A 48 4.72 13.91 -19.40
N ALA A 49 5.17 14.83 -18.53
CA ALA A 49 5.38 16.23 -18.89
C ALA A 49 6.48 16.38 -19.96
N LEU A 50 7.60 15.68 -19.81
CA LEU A 50 8.69 15.68 -20.80
C LEU A 50 8.24 15.13 -22.15
N SER A 51 7.42 14.08 -22.17
CA SER A 51 6.87 13.53 -23.42
C SER A 51 6.00 14.54 -24.15
N ILE A 52 5.19 15.33 -23.44
CA ILE A 52 4.41 16.41 -24.04
C ILE A 52 5.33 17.48 -24.66
N ILE A 53 6.38 17.88 -23.93
CA ILE A 53 7.36 18.87 -24.43
C ILE A 53 8.09 18.34 -25.66
N LEU A 54 8.56 17.08 -25.62
CA LEU A 54 9.23 16.41 -26.73
C LEU A 54 8.30 16.28 -27.95
N ASN A 55 7.03 15.94 -27.74
CA ASN A 55 6.03 15.90 -28.80
C ASN A 55 5.81 17.27 -29.46
N LEU A 56 5.73 18.35 -28.66
CA LEU A 56 5.62 19.72 -29.17
C LEU A 56 6.88 20.16 -29.92
N PHE A 57 8.06 19.77 -29.42
CA PHE A 57 9.32 20.06 -30.08
C PHE A 57 9.45 19.29 -31.41
N ALA A 58 9.01 18.02 -31.43
CA ALA A 58 8.96 17.21 -32.64
C ALA A 58 8.05 17.82 -33.71
N ILE A 59 6.95 18.49 -33.33
CA ILE A 59 6.10 19.23 -34.28
C ILE A 59 6.85 20.44 -34.85
N ARG A 60 7.55 21.21 -34.01
CA ARG A 60 8.22 22.46 -34.41
C ARG A 60 9.34 22.23 -35.44
N PHE A 61 10.10 21.16 -35.30
CA PHE A 61 11.24 20.86 -36.17
C PHE A 61 10.93 19.84 -37.27
N ASN A 62 9.66 19.45 -37.44
CA ASN A 62 9.26 18.54 -38.51
C ASN A 62 9.16 19.27 -39.86
N ILE A 63 9.54 18.56 -40.93
CA ILE A 63 9.45 19.01 -42.32
C ILE A 63 7.97 19.01 -42.81
N TYR A 64 7.11 18.16 -42.23
CA TYR A 64 5.67 18.09 -42.52
C TYR A 64 4.81 18.38 -41.26
N PRO A 65 4.86 19.61 -40.71
CA PRO A 65 4.27 19.92 -39.41
C PRO A 65 2.75 19.79 -39.39
N ILE A 66 2.06 20.15 -40.47
CA ILE A 66 0.57 20.25 -40.48
C ILE A 66 -0.11 18.88 -40.35
N GLN A 67 0.44 17.83 -40.98
CA GLN A 67 -0.15 16.50 -40.98
C GLN A 67 0.17 15.74 -39.69
N LEU A 68 1.42 15.84 -39.21
CA LEU A 68 1.88 15.16 -37.99
C LEU A 68 1.43 15.85 -36.70
N MET A 69 1.21 17.17 -36.71
CA MET A 69 0.71 17.91 -35.53
C MET A 69 -0.60 17.34 -35.00
N LYS A 70 -1.55 17.03 -35.89
CA LYS A 70 -2.85 16.44 -35.48
C LYS A 70 -2.65 15.11 -34.76
N LEU A 71 -1.74 14.27 -35.24
CA LEU A 71 -1.43 12.96 -34.65
C LEU A 71 -0.74 13.11 -33.28
N PHE A 72 0.28 13.97 -33.16
CA PHE A 72 0.99 14.21 -31.90
C PHE A 72 0.10 14.84 -30.82
N VAL A 73 -0.77 15.78 -31.19
CA VAL A 73 -1.76 16.36 -30.27
C VAL A 73 -2.74 15.28 -29.79
N SER A 74 -3.25 14.45 -30.71
CA SER A 74 -4.17 13.35 -30.37
C SER A 74 -3.54 12.36 -29.39
N ILE A 75 -2.29 11.95 -29.64
CA ILE A 75 -1.54 11.07 -28.73
C ILE A 75 -1.38 11.72 -27.36
N SER A 76 -1.00 13.00 -27.31
CA SER A 76 -0.78 13.70 -26.04
C SER A 76 -2.06 13.80 -25.21
N VAL A 77 -3.21 14.07 -25.85
CA VAL A 77 -4.52 14.07 -25.17
C VAL A 77 -4.86 12.68 -24.63
N ILE A 78 -4.67 11.63 -25.44
CA ILE A 78 -4.91 10.23 -25.00
C ILE A 78 -4.02 9.88 -23.81
N THR A 79 -2.73 10.24 -23.86
CA THR A 79 -1.80 9.98 -22.75
C THR A 79 -2.25 10.67 -21.47
N VAL A 80 -2.69 11.93 -21.52
CA VAL A 80 -3.19 12.64 -20.34
C VAL A 80 -4.43 11.93 -19.75
N VAL A 81 -5.36 11.50 -20.59
CA VAL A 81 -6.57 10.78 -20.15
C VAL A 81 -6.22 9.44 -19.51
N VAL A 82 -5.32 8.66 -20.12
CA VAL A 82 -4.86 7.38 -19.56
C VAL A 82 -4.17 7.59 -18.20
N THR A 83 -3.25 8.55 -18.10
CA THR A 83 -2.56 8.87 -16.84
C THR A 83 -3.54 9.29 -15.75
N PHE A 84 -4.58 10.05 -16.10
CA PHE A 84 -5.63 10.43 -15.16
C PHE A 84 -6.43 9.23 -14.64
N ILE A 85 -6.84 8.32 -15.52
CA ILE A 85 -7.57 7.08 -15.14
C ILE A 85 -6.70 6.20 -14.24
N VAL A 86 -5.42 6.00 -14.58
CA VAL A 86 -4.47 5.22 -13.77
C VAL A 86 -4.29 5.85 -12.39
N SER A 87 -4.24 7.18 -12.30
CA SER A 87 -4.18 7.89 -11.02
C SER A 87 -5.41 7.64 -10.15
N ILE A 88 -6.62 7.70 -10.73
CA ILE A 88 -7.87 7.39 -10.02
C ILE A 88 -7.89 5.93 -9.54
N GLN A 89 -7.54 4.97 -10.41
CA GLN A 89 -7.48 3.55 -10.04
C GLN A 89 -6.49 3.31 -8.91
N SER A 90 -5.32 3.94 -8.96
CA SER A 90 -4.32 3.86 -7.90
C SER A 90 -4.86 4.41 -6.58
N PHE A 91 -5.55 5.55 -6.62
CA PHE A 91 -6.18 6.14 -5.45
C PHE A 91 -7.23 5.21 -4.82
N PHE A 92 -8.11 4.61 -5.62
CA PHE A 92 -9.11 3.66 -5.12
C PHE A 92 -8.48 2.39 -4.56
N ASN A 93 -7.45 1.84 -5.20
CA ASN A 93 -6.74 0.67 -4.69
C ASN A 93 -6.10 0.93 -3.32
N ILE A 94 -5.48 2.11 -3.13
CA ILE A 94 -4.92 2.49 -1.83
C ILE A 94 -6.04 2.66 -0.79
N SER A 95 -7.17 3.27 -1.17
CA SER A 95 -8.31 3.46 -0.27
C SER A 95 -8.92 2.13 0.19
N ASN A 96 -9.09 1.18 -0.74
CA ASN A 96 -9.59 -0.16 -0.43
C ASN A 96 -8.60 -0.94 0.44
N ALA A 97 -7.30 -0.91 0.11
CA ALA A 97 -6.27 -1.56 0.93
C ALA A 97 -6.25 -1.01 2.36
N LYS A 98 -6.45 0.30 2.56
CA LYS A 98 -6.57 0.90 3.89
C LYS A 98 -7.79 0.38 4.65
N LYS A 99 -8.95 0.30 4.00
CA LYS A 99 -10.18 -0.22 4.61
C LYS A 99 -10.07 -1.69 5.00
N VAL A 100 -9.49 -2.53 4.13
CA VAL A 100 -9.25 -3.95 4.44
C VAL A 100 -8.33 -4.09 5.65
N LEU A 101 -7.25 -3.31 5.70
CA LEU A 101 -6.32 -3.33 6.82
C LEU A 101 -6.97 -2.87 8.13
N GLU A 102 -7.81 -1.82 8.10
CA GLU A 102 -8.57 -1.38 9.28
C GLU A 102 -9.54 -2.47 9.78
N LEU A 103 -10.23 -3.16 8.86
CA LEU A 103 -11.12 -4.27 9.21
C LEU A 103 -10.36 -5.45 9.83
N GLU A 104 -9.18 -5.80 9.31
CA GLU A 104 -8.35 -6.87 9.89
C GLU A 104 -7.83 -6.50 11.27
N ILE A 105 -7.43 -5.24 11.50
CA ILE A 105 -7.02 -4.76 12.82
C ILE A 105 -8.17 -4.86 13.82
N ILE A 106 -9.39 -4.48 13.43
CA ILE A 106 -10.58 -4.58 14.29
C ILE A 106 -10.87 -6.05 14.62
N LYS A 107 -10.91 -6.94 13.63
CA LYS A 107 -11.13 -8.38 13.84
C LYS A 107 -10.10 -9.01 14.76
N ASN A 108 -8.82 -8.63 14.60
CA ASN A 108 -7.76 -9.11 15.47
C ASN A 108 -7.93 -8.58 16.90
N HIS A 109 -8.38 -7.34 17.07
CA HIS A 109 -8.64 -6.78 18.38
C HIS A 109 -9.78 -7.52 19.09
N GLU A 110 -10.91 -7.75 18.39
CA GLU A 110 -12.04 -8.54 18.89
C GLU A 110 -11.60 -9.96 19.28
N THR A 111 -10.75 -10.60 18.47
CA THR A 111 -10.25 -11.94 18.76
C THR A 111 -9.37 -11.95 20.03
N ILE A 112 -8.55 -10.92 20.23
CA ILE A 112 -7.74 -10.79 21.45
C ILE A 112 -8.62 -10.58 22.69
N GLU A 113 -9.71 -9.82 22.57
CA GLU A 113 -10.68 -9.62 23.65
C GLU A 113 -11.41 -10.93 24.01
N MET A 114 -11.89 -11.69 23.02
CA MET A 114 -12.51 -13.01 23.24
C MET A 114 -11.56 -13.99 23.95
N ILE A 115 -10.28 -14.03 23.54
CA ILE A 115 -9.26 -14.85 24.21
C ILE A 115 -9.05 -14.41 25.66
N LYS A 116 -9.07 -13.11 25.95
CA LYS A 116 -8.88 -12.56 27.30
C LYS A 116 -10.07 -12.82 28.22
N GLU A 117 -11.28 -12.90 27.68
CA GLU A 117 -12.49 -13.18 28.45
C GLU A 117 -12.71 -14.66 28.77
N ASN A 118 -11.79 -15.55 28.39
CA ASN A 118 -11.90 -17.02 28.53
C ASN A 118 -13.17 -17.60 27.88
N GLU A 119 -13.67 -16.99 26.82
CA GLU A 119 -14.58 -17.72 25.94
C GLU A 119 -13.76 -18.79 25.23
N ASP A 120 -14.15 -20.06 25.40
CA ASP A 120 -13.55 -21.21 24.72
C ASP A 120 -13.75 -21.02 23.20
N ILE A 121 -12.77 -20.41 22.54
CA ILE A 121 -12.72 -20.39 21.08
C ILE A 121 -12.53 -21.84 20.65
N SER A 122 -13.58 -22.43 20.08
CA SER A 122 -13.50 -23.75 19.47
C SER A 122 -12.30 -23.79 18.51
N LYS A 123 -11.47 -24.83 18.61
CA LYS A 123 -10.37 -25.07 17.65
C LYS A 123 -10.84 -25.01 16.20
N GLU A 124 -12.10 -25.38 15.96
CA GLU A 124 -12.74 -25.36 14.66
C GLU A 124 -12.89 -23.93 14.13
N ASP A 125 -13.28 -22.96 14.97
CA ASP A 125 -13.37 -21.54 14.60
C ASP A 125 -12.00 -20.88 14.38
N PHE A 126 -10.96 -21.41 15.03
CA PHE A 126 -9.59 -20.92 14.89
C PHE A 126 -8.96 -21.39 13.56
N ASP A 127 -9.13 -22.68 13.23
CA ASP A 127 -8.62 -23.27 11.99
C ASP A 127 -9.35 -22.73 10.75
N ASP A 128 -10.66 -22.48 10.84
CA ASP A 128 -11.43 -21.91 9.72
C ASP A 128 -11.03 -20.45 9.42
N ARG A 129 -10.51 -19.74 10.42
CA ARG A 129 -10.01 -18.36 10.28
C ARG A 129 -8.57 -18.29 9.76
N ILE A 130 -7.68 -19.18 10.18
CA ILE A 130 -6.30 -19.22 9.66
C ILE A 130 -6.27 -19.62 8.18
N THR A 131 -7.19 -20.47 7.74
CA THR A 131 -7.23 -20.96 6.35
C THR A 131 -7.76 -19.91 5.35
N ARG A 132 -8.36 -18.80 5.84
CA ARG A 132 -8.90 -17.70 5.00
C ARG A 132 -8.00 -16.47 4.91
N ILE A 133 -6.85 -16.47 5.58
CA ILE A 133 -5.77 -15.46 5.45
C ILE A 133 -4.81 -15.92 4.35
#